data_AF-A0A820PS84-F1
#
_entry.id   AF-A0A820PS84-F1
#
_cell.length_a   1.000
_cell.length_b   1.000
_cell.length_c   1.000
_cell.angle_alpha   90.00
_cell.angle_beta   90.00
_cell.angle_gamma   90.00
#
_symmetry.space_group_name_H-M   'P 1'
#
loop_
_entity.id
_entity.type
_entity.pdbx_description
1 polymer ?
#
loop_
_entity_poly.entity_id
_entity_poly.type
_entity_poly.pdbx_seq_one_letter_code
_entity_poly.pdbx_strand_id
1 'polypeptide(L)' 'MLNNALKYLENIESEINKLPYSEHWSESTRFSLMSYALYVRAKHLETVADEASQLFQRSGFDKLSLEAIGWLLVALSNGT' A
#
# COMPACT_ATOMS: atom_id res chain seq x y z
N MET A 1 -2.66 20.33 -4.32
CA MET A 1 -1.93 19.23 -5.00
C MET A 1 -1.74 18.05 -4.07
N LEU A 2 -1.14 18.23 -2.88
CA LEU A 2 -0.95 17.15 -1.89
C LEU A 2 -2.24 16.39 -1.54
N ASN A 3 -3.34 17.08 -1.24
CA ASN A 3 -4.61 16.42 -0.89
C ASN A 3 -5.16 15.51 -2.01
N ASN A 4 -4.94 15.88 -3.28
CA ASN A 4 -5.37 15.03 -4.40
C ASN A 4 -4.51 13.77 -4.50
N ALA A 5 -3.22 13.88 -4.19
CA ALA A 5 -2.32 12.73 -4.14
C ALA A 5 -2.69 11.79 -2.97
N LEU A 6 -2.96 12.33 -1.77
CA LEU A 6 -3.40 11.51 -0.63
C LEU A 6 -4.74 10.81 -0.93
N LYS A 7 -5.71 11.52 -1.52
CA LYS A 7 -6.99 10.94 -1.94
C LYS A 7 -6.82 9.82 -2.98
N TYR A 8 -5.86 9.97 -3.90
CA TYR A 8 -5.52 8.92 -4.85
C TYR A 8 -4.93 7.70 -4.14
N LEU A 9 -4.00 7.92 -3.20
CA LEU A 9 -3.34 6.85 -2.45
C LEU A 9 -4.27 6.11 -1.49
N GLU A 10 -5.24 6.81 -0.90
CA GLU A 10 -6.30 6.21 -0.07
C GLU A 10 -7.13 5.20 -0.87
N ASN A 11 -7.32 5.45 -2.17
CA ASN A 11 -8.11 4.61 -3.07
C ASN A 11 -7.24 3.76 -4.02
N ILE A 12 -5.95 3.59 -3.72
CA ILE A 12 -4.95 3.07 -4.66
C ILE A 12 -5.33 1.71 -5.28
N GLU A 13 -5.95 0.81 -4.51
CA GLU A 13 -6.38 -0.50 -5.03
C GLU A 13 -7.45 -0.33 -6.12
N SER A 14 -8.45 0.52 -5.88
CA SER A 14 -9.47 0.84 -6.88
C SER A 14 -8.87 1.57 -8.09
N GLU A 15 -7.96 2.50 -7.86
CA GLU A 15 -7.30 3.25 -8.94
C GLU A 15 -6.43 2.34 -9.82
N ILE A 16 -5.68 1.41 -9.22
CA ILE A 16 -4.91 0.41 -9.96
C ILE A 16 -5.84 -0.47 -10.80
N ASN A 17 -6.94 -0.94 -10.24
CA ASN A 17 -7.89 -1.81 -10.95
C ASN A 17 -8.56 -1.12 -12.15
N LYS A 18 -8.61 0.22 -12.18
CA LYS A 18 -9.10 0.98 -13.34
C LYS A 18 -8.08 1.10 -14.47
N LEU A 19 -6.80 0.81 -14.22
CA LEU A 19 -5.76 0.92 -15.24
C LEU A 19 -5.93 -0.22 -16.28
N PRO A 20 -5.88 0.09 -17.58
CA PRO A 20 -6.18 -0.87 -18.65
C PRO A 20 -5.20 -2.05 -18.74
N TYR A 21 -4.05 -1.97 -18.05
CA TYR A 21 -3.01 -2.99 -18.05
C TYR A 21 -2.84 -3.71 -16.71
N SER A 22 -3.65 -3.38 -15.70
CA SER A 22 -3.52 -3.88 -14.31
C SER A 22 -3.65 -5.40 -14.18
N GLU A 23 -4.38 -6.04 -15.11
CA GLU A 23 -4.52 -7.49 -15.19
C GLU A 23 -3.20 -8.21 -15.50
N HIS A 24 -2.26 -7.52 -16.18
CA HIS A 24 -0.94 -8.06 -16.51
C HIS A 24 0.07 -7.93 -15.36
N TRP A 25 -0.27 -7.19 -14.31
CA TRP A 25 0.61 -7.03 -13.17
C TRP A 25 0.60 -8.29 -12.32
N SER A 26 1.78 -8.67 -11.83
CA SER A 26 1.88 -9.72 -10.83
C SER A 26 1.20 -9.28 -9.53
N GLU A 27 0.76 -10.23 -8.71
CA GLU A 27 0.28 -9.94 -7.35
C GLU A 27 1.34 -9.16 -6.56
N SER A 28 2.61 -9.51 -6.70
CA SER A 28 3.72 -8.84 -6.02
C SER A 28 3.84 -7.37 -6.40
N THR A 29 3.69 -7.04 -7.68
CA THR A 29 3.66 -5.65 -8.15
C THR A 29 2.51 -4.88 -7.51
N ARG A 30 1.30 -5.45 -7.51
CA ARG A 30 0.11 -4.81 -6.90
C ARG A 30 0.31 -4.58 -5.41
N PHE A 31 0.78 -5.58 -4.68
CA PHE A 31 1.04 -5.45 -3.25
C PHE A 31 2.15 -4.45 -2.93
N SER A 32 3.17 -4.34 -3.77
CA SER A 32 4.24 -3.35 -3.60
C SER A 32 3.70 -1.92 -3.71
N LEU A 33 2.82 -1.66 -4.68
CA LEU A 33 2.18 -0.35 -4.85
C LEU A 33 1.24 -0.01 -3.70
N MET A 34 0.45 -0.97 -3.24
CA MET A 34 -0.42 -0.78 -2.07
C MET A 34 0.41 -0.52 -0.80
N SER A 35 1.50 -1.25 -0.60
CA SER A 35 2.42 -1.06 0.53
C SER A 35 3.05 0.32 0.51
N TYR A 36 3.47 0.80 -0.66
CA TYR A 36 4.00 2.15 -0.82
C TYR A 36 2.96 3.23 -0.51
N ALA A 37 1.72 3.05 -0.96
CA ALA A 37 0.64 3.99 -0.67
C ALA A 37 0.36 4.12 0.84
N LEU A 38 0.33 2.99 1.56
CA LEU A 38 0.19 2.98 3.02
C LEU A 38 1.37 3.66 3.70
N TYR A 39 2.60 3.43 3.23
CA TYR A 39 3.78 4.12 3.75
C TYR A 39 3.69 5.64 3.58
N VAL A 40 3.29 6.14 2.42
CA VAL A 40 3.15 7.58 2.17
C VAL A 40 2.06 8.18 3.06
N ARG A 41 0.88 7.54 3.14
CA ARG A 41 -0.21 7.96 4.04
C ARG A 41 0.26 8.00 5.49
N ALA A 42 1.03 7.00 5.92
CA ALA A 42 1.60 6.97 7.26
C ALA A 42 2.56 8.15 7.53
N LYS A 43 3.42 8.50 6.57
CA LYS A 43 4.29 9.69 6.65
C LYS A 43 3.53 11.00 6.75
N HIS A 44 2.25 11.01 6.39
CA HIS A 44 1.36 12.15 6.50
C HIS A 44 0.37 12.05 7.68
N LEU A 45 0.73 11.26 8.71
CA LEU A 45 0.00 11.13 9.98
C LEU A 45 -1.39 10.50 9.86
N GLU A 46 -1.67 9.78 8.76
CA GLU A 46 -2.87 8.95 8.67
C GLU A 46 -2.68 7.63 9.41
N THR A 47 -3.63 7.27 10.27
CA THR A 47 -3.62 5.97 10.96
C THR A 47 -3.97 4.85 9.98
N VAL A 48 -2.96 4.09 9.55
CA VAL A 48 -3.10 3.05 8.52
C VAL A 48 -2.64 1.66 8.99
N ALA A 49 -2.39 1.49 10.30
CA ALA A 49 -1.86 0.26 10.86
C ALA A 49 -2.77 -0.96 10.60
N ASP A 50 -4.09 -0.78 10.71
CA ASP A 50 -5.07 -1.85 10.44
C ASP A 50 -5.06 -2.27 8.96
N GLU A 51 -5.04 -1.30 8.04
CA GLU A 51 -4.96 -1.56 6.60
C GLU A 51 -3.65 -2.26 6.23
N ALA A 52 -2.54 -1.82 6.83
CA ALA A 52 -1.23 -2.46 6.64
C ALA A 52 -1.21 -3.90 7.17
N SER A 53 -1.84 -4.16 8.31
CA SER A 53 -1.99 -5.51 8.88
C SER A 53 -2.82 -6.40 7.96
N GLN A 54 -3.95 -5.91 7.45
CA GLN A 54 -4.79 -6.64 6.50
C GLN A 54 -4.06 -6.95 5.19
N LEU A 55 -3.31 -5.98 4.65
CA LEU A 55 -2.51 -6.19 3.45
C LEU A 55 -1.43 -7.25 3.66
N PHE A 56 -0.75 -7.21 4.81
CA PHE A 56 0.26 -8.21 5.16
C PHE A 56 -0.36 -9.61 5.30
N GLN A 57 -1.52 -9.74 5.94
CA GLN A 57 -2.24 -11.02 6.06
C GLN A 57 -2.66 -11.61 4.70
N ARG A 58 -3.03 -10.76 3.73
CA ARG A 58 -3.39 -11.19 2.36
C ARG A 58 -2.18 -11.60 1.52
N SER A 59 -1.05 -10.89 1.67
CA SER A 59 0.12 -11.04 0.80
C SER A 59 1.13 -12.06 1.32
N GLY A 60 1.39 -12.07 2.63
CA GLY A 60 2.47 -12.84 3.25
C GLY A 60 3.86 -12.41 2.77
N PHE A 61 4.90 -13.02 3.33
CA PHE A 61 6.28 -12.70 2.96
C PHE A 61 6.63 -13.09 1.53
N ASP A 62 6.08 -14.19 1.02
CA ASP A 62 6.48 -14.77 -0.27
C ASP A 62 6.08 -13.91 -1.47
N LYS A 63 5.06 -13.05 -1.30
CA LYS A 63 4.53 -12.19 -2.37
C LYS A 63 4.98 -10.75 -2.26
N LEU A 64 5.61 -10.35 -1.16
CA LEU A 64 6.10 -9.00 -0.97
C LEU A 64 7.56 -8.89 -1.39
N SER A 65 7.90 -7.83 -2.12
CA SER A 65 9.31 -7.47 -2.28
C SER A 65 9.88 -7.01 -0.93
N LEU A 66 11.21 -7.03 -0.80
CA LEU A 66 11.88 -6.57 0.42
C LEU A 66 11.53 -5.10 0.73
N GLU A 67 11.44 -4.26 -0.29
CA GLU A 67 11.04 -2.86 -0.18
C GLU A 67 9.60 -2.73 0.32
N ALA A 68 8.67 -3.55 -0.21
CA ALA A 68 7.28 -3.56 0.22
C ALA A 68 7.14 -3.94 1.70
N ILE A 69 7.94 -4.90 2.18
CA ILE A 69 8.02 -5.26 3.60
C ILE A 69 8.49 -4.05 4.43
N GLY A 70 9.53 -3.35 3.98
CA GLY A 70 10.04 -2.16 4.66
C GLY A 70 9.00 -1.05 4.76
N TRP A 71 8.23 -0.80 3.70
CA TRP A 71 7.15 0.18 3.69
C TRP A 71 6.00 -0.22 4.62
N LEU A 72 5.59 -1.48 4.59
CA LEU A 72 4.56 -2.01 5.49
C LEU A 72 4.97 -1.91 6.96
N LEU A 73 6.23 -2.19 7.29
CA LEU A 73 6.72 -2.09 8.67
C LEU A 73 6.56 -0.66 9.22
N VAL A 74 6.87 0.34 8.40
CA VAL A 74 6.66 1.75 8.77
C VAL A 74 5.17 2.05 8.95
N ALA A 75 4.31 1.58 8.03
CA ALA A 75 2.87 1.80 8.13
C ALA A 75 2.25 1.12 9.37
N LEU A 76 2.71 -0.09 9.71
CA LEU A 76 2.31 -0.82 10.91
C LEU A 76 2.73 -0.11 12.20
N SER A 77 3.88 0.57 12.19
CA SER A 77 4.34 1.35 13.36
C SER A 77 3.61 2.68 13.55
N ASN A 78 2.76 3.11 12.60
CA ASN A 78 2.11 4.42 12.62
C ASN A 78 0.81 4.46 13.45
N GLY A 79 0.83 3.89 14.65
CA GLY A 79 -0.35 3.83 15.53
C GLY A 79 -0.06 3.46 16.97
N THR A 80 1.23 3.39 17.35
CA THR A 80 1.70 3.20 18.74
C THR A 80 2.24 4.48 19.32
#